data_AF-A0A2V7ZL69-F1
#
_entry.id   AF-A0A2V7ZL69-F1
#
_cell.length_a   1.000
_cell.length_b   1.000
_cell.length_c   1.000
_cell.angle_alpha   90.00
_cell.angle_beta   90.00
_cell.angle_gamma   90.00
#
_symmetry.space_group_name_H-M   'P 1'
#
loop_
_entity.id
_entity.type
_entity.pdbx_description
1 polymer ?
#
loop_
_entity_poly.entity_id
_entity_poly.type
_entity_poly.pdbx_seq_one_letter_code
_entity_poly.pdbx_strand_id
1 'polypeptide(L)'
;GSTPPNNPHPYPWMNSLFQDGVTVGWLLGESFMVDHARRSVIPERLVDSLMNRERDVMTPRQYYEFTHFSDALMTDQEVLELPKAWVVGGDGGMGDIGYQNVSKVVLQNRPNVKAVMLDTQVYSNTGGQNSDSTPMLGGNDMNMFGAATQGKNVEKKTVAETFLAGHGSPFVAQVSIANAPKLYRSILDGIEYRGTAFLQCFTTCQPEHGVPDDMALTQAQRVRDSRGAPEFVFNPRLGETYQEALDLKGNPSMDLDWYDTKFKNSTETYRYTVAHWCASEARFRNHLKKIKETDAQKLIPLENMLARITQQDVVYRRYLVPTHRAYVPDFGVYIKVQGAAGDVEYRALSRQLVLFCVERRKAWRMLQSKAGIENREYKAQRSLLADVDAAKIPKEDFFAHAEQMLKERMPAAAAHKPAAEPKARPPAPAPPPPAQSGSSASPVAVS
;
A
#
# COMPACT_ATOMS: atom_id res chain seq x y z
N GLY A 1 0.58 -19.59 14.59
CA GLY A 1 0.12 -20.29 13.39
C GLY A 1 0.23 -21.79 13.53
N SER A 2 1.32 -22.31 14.10
CA SER A 2 1.61 -23.75 14.09
C SER A 2 2.53 -24.19 15.24
N THR A 3 2.28 -23.71 16.46
CA THR A 3 3.09 -24.07 17.63
C THR A 3 2.59 -25.40 18.19
N PRO A 4 3.36 -26.50 18.13
CA PRO A 4 2.90 -27.80 18.61
C PRO A 4 2.52 -27.75 20.10
N PRO A 5 1.49 -28.49 20.52
CA PRO A 5 0.66 -29.41 19.73
C PRO A 5 -0.54 -28.76 19.03
N ASN A 6 -0.78 -27.47 19.22
CA ASN A 6 -2.00 -26.81 18.77
C ASN A 6 -1.91 -26.38 17.29
N ASN A 7 -2.85 -26.85 16.47
CA ASN A 7 -3.03 -26.38 15.10
C ASN A 7 -4.40 -25.68 14.93
N PRO A 8 -4.42 -24.34 14.70
CA PRO A 8 -5.66 -23.59 14.52
C PRO A 8 -6.26 -23.70 13.10
N HIS A 9 -5.54 -24.30 12.15
CA HIS A 9 -5.96 -24.34 10.74
C HIS A 9 -6.64 -25.67 10.39
N PRO A 10 -7.89 -25.66 9.89
CA PRO A 10 -8.59 -26.88 9.44
C PRO A 10 -8.18 -27.33 8.02
N TYR A 11 -7.26 -26.61 7.38
CA TYR A 11 -6.75 -26.84 6.03
C TYR A 11 -5.23 -27.06 6.06
N PRO A 12 -4.63 -27.60 4.98
CA PRO A 12 -3.18 -27.76 4.90
C PRO A 12 -2.45 -26.45 5.17
N TRP A 13 -1.55 -26.46 6.15
CA TRP A 13 -0.74 -25.32 6.54
C TRP A 13 0.70 -25.80 6.77
N MET A 14 1.67 -25.09 6.19
CA MET A 14 3.08 -25.42 6.36
C MET A 14 3.92 -24.16 6.55
N ASN A 15 5.01 -24.31 7.30
CA ASN A 15 6.06 -23.32 7.44
C ASN A 15 7.38 -23.97 7.02
N SER A 16 8.11 -23.35 6.09
CA SER A 16 9.47 -23.72 5.74
C SER A 16 10.44 -22.93 6.62
N LEU A 17 10.98 -21.83 6.11
CA LEU A 17 11.86 -20.91 6.82
C LEU A 17 11.36 -19.47 6.67
N PHE A 18 12.04 -18.56 7.35
CA PHE A 18 11.63 -17.16 7.42
C PHE A 18 11.73 -16.44 6.07
N GLN A 19 12.72 -16.79 5.25
CA GLN A 19 13.06 -16.12 4.00
C GLN A 19 12.39 -16.72 2.74
N ASP A 20 11.93 -17.96 2.80
CA ASP A 20 11.60 -18.75 1.59
C ASP A 20 10.12 -19.11 1.44
N GLY A 21 9.25 -18.69 2.36
CA GLY A 21 7.82 -19.03 2.33
C GLY A 21 7.13 -18.71 0.99
N VAL A 22 7.49 -17.60 0.34
CA VAL A 22 6.94 -17.25 -0.98
C VAL A 22 7.49 -18.14 -2.11
N THR A 23 8.76 -18.54 -2.03
CA THR A 23 9.35 -19.51 -2.98
C THR A 23 8.70 -20.88 -2.85
N VAL A 24 8.50 -21.35 -1.62
CA VAL A 24 7.81 -22.62 -1.36
C VAL A 24 6.35 -22.55 -1.82
N GLY A 25 5.66 -21.44 -1.58
CA GLY A 25 4.32 -21.20 -2.11
C GLY A 25 4.26 -21.27 -3.64
N TRP A 26 5.27 -20.74 -4.33
CA TRP A 26 5.39 -20.88 -5.78
C TRP A 26 5.58 -22.34 -6.21
N LEU A 27 6.45 -23.11 -5.55
CA LEU A 27 6.63 -24.54 -5.85
C LEU A 27 5.34 -25.35 -5.67
N LEU A 28 4.57 -25.08 -4.61
CA LEU A 28 3.23 -25.66 -4.42
C LEU A 28 2.28 -25.25 -5.55
N GLY A 29 2.31 -23.99 -5.96
CA GLY A 29 1.56 -23.48 -7.10
C GLY A 29 1.85 -24.23 -8.40
N GLU A 30 3.13 -24.49 -8.71
CA GLU A 30 3.55 -25.29 -9.87
C GLU A 30 3.00 -26.73 -9.77
N SER A 31 3.09 -27.35 -8.59
CA SER A 31 2.51 -28.68 -8.37
C SER A 31 1.00 -28.71 -8.58
N PHE A 32 0.27 -27.69 -8.11
CA PHE A 32 -1.17 -27.59 -8.29
C PHE A 32 -1.55 -27.40 -9.77
N MET A 33 -0.76 -26.65 -10.54
CA MET A 33 -0.97 -26.50 -11.99
C MET A 33 -0.83 -27.84 -12.71
N VAL A 34 0.22 -28.60 -12.42
CA VAL A 34 0.44 -29.92 -13.02
C VAL A 34 -0.67 -30.90 -12.64
N ASP A 35 -1.07 -30.92 -11.37
CA ASP A 35 -2.12 -31.82 -10.90
C ASP A 35 -3.49 -31.46 -11.50
N HIS A 36 -3.86 -30.18 -11.51
CA HIS A 36 -5.10 -29.70 -12.11
C HIS A 36 -5.17 -29.98 -13.61
N ALA A 37 -4.07 -29.77 -14.35
CA ALA A 37 -3.99 -30.12 -15.76
C ALA A 37 -4.25 -31.61 -16.00
N ARG A 38 -3.58 -32.48 -15.24
CA ARG A 38 -3.60 -33.94 -15.46
C ARG A 38 -4.84 -34.63 -14.92
N ARG A 39 -5.44 -34.10 -13.84
CA ARG A 39 -6.57 -34.74 -13.15
C ARG A 39 -7.92 -34.11 -13.47
N SER A 40 -7.94 -32.86 -13.95
CA SER A 40 -9.18 -32.14 -14.25
C SER A 40 -9.24 -31.81 -15.73
N VAL A 41 -8.39 -30.89 -16.21
CA VAL A 41 -8.54 -30.23 -17.51
C VAL A 41 -8.40 -31.19 -18.69
N ILE A 42 -7.28 -31.92 -18.78
CA ILE A 42 -7.03 -32.82 -19.91
C ILE A 42 -8.04 -33.98 -19.96
N PRO A 43 -8.33 -34.68 -18.84
CA PRO A 43 -9.36 -35.72 -18.85
C PRO A 43 -10.73 -35.22 -19.31
N GLU A 44 -11.18 -34.07 -18.80
CA GLU A 44 -12.48 -33.50 -19.17
C GLU A 44 -12.54 -33.15 -20.66
N ARG A 45 -11.54 -32.45 -21.20
CA ARG A 45 -11.45 -32.14 -22.64
C ARG A 45 -11.39 -33.39 -23.51
N LEU A 46 -10.73 -34.46 -23.04
CA LEU A 46 -10.67 -35.74 -23.76
C LEU A 46 -12.04 -36.44 -23.74
N VAL A 47 -12.72 -36.47 -22.60
CA VAL A 47 -14.07 -37.02 -22.48
C VAL A 47 -15.02 -36.25 -23.40
N ASP A 48 -14.99 -34.92 -23.38
CA ASP A 48 -15.80 -34.10 -24.28
C ASP A 48 -15.52 -34.42 -25.75
N SER A 49 -14.26 -34.61 -26.11
CA SER A 49 -13.89 -34.97 -27.49
C SER A 49 -14.41 -36.36 -27.86
N LEU A 50 -14.35 -37.34 -26.96
CA LEU A 50 -14.85 -38.70 -27.17
C LEU A 50 -16.38 -38.75 -27.25
N MET A 51 -17.07 -37.93 -26.47
CA MET A 51 -18.53 -37.92 -26.41
C MET A 51 -19.17 -37.16 -27.58
N ASN A 52 -18.47 -36.14 -28.11
CA ASN A 52 -19.04 -35.23 -29.11
C ASN A 52 -18.50 -35.43 -30.54
N ARG A 53 -17.53 -36.33 -30.76
CA ARG A 53 -16.90 -36.55 -32.08
C ARG A 53 -16.90 -38.04 -32.46
N GLU A 54 -17.45 -38.37 -33.62
CA GLU A 54 -17.45 -39.75 -34.15
C GLU A 54 -16.12 -40.14 -34.83
N ARG A 55 -15.38 -39.16 -35.35
CA ARG A 55 -14.09 -39.32 -36.04
C ARG A 55 -13.17 -38.16 -35.66
N ASP A 56 -11.86 -38.32 -35.86
CA ASP A 56 -10.86 -37.29 -35.55
C ASP A 56 -10.96 -36.75 -34.12
N VAL A 57 -11.19 -37.66 -33.15
CA VAL A 57 -11.36 -37.34 -31.71
C VAL A 57 -10.25 -36.42 -31.22
N MET A 58 -9.01 -36.65 -31.65
CA MET A 58 -7.86 -35.81 -31.31
C MET A 58 -6.99 -35.57 -32.54
N THR A 59 -6.73 -34.30 -32.84
CA THR A 59 -5.76 -33.93 -33.88
C THR A 59 -4.31 -34.10 -33.39
N PRO A 60 -3.31 -34.25 -34.29
CA PRO A 60 -1.90 -34.29 -33.89
C PRO A 60 -1.46 -33.07 -33.08
N ARG A 61 -2.02 -31.88 -33.37
CA ARG A 61 -1.77 -30.66 -32.59
C ARG A 61 -2.31 -30.76 -31.17
N GLN A 62 -3.56 -31.20 -31.00
CA GLN A 62 -4.16 -31.36 -29.68
C GLN A 62 -3.40 -32.41 -28.85
N TYR A 63 -2.95 -33.50 -29.47
CA TYR A 63 -2.09 -34.49 -28.82
C TYR A 63 -0.79 -33.87 -28.31
N TYR A 64 -0.12 -33.06 -29.14
CA TYR A 64 1.08 -32.35 -28.73
C TYR A 64 0.82 -31.36 -27.58
N GLU A 65 -0.25 -30.57 -27.67
CA GLU A 65 -0.65 -29.61 -26.63
C GLU A 65 -0.98 -30.31 -25.30
N PHE A 66 -1.66 -31.46 -25.33
CA PHE A 66 -2.01 -32.21 -24.11
C PHE A 66 -0.80 -32.89 -23.46
N THR A 67 0.20 -33.30 -24.26
CA THR A 67 1.45 -33.88 -23.74
C THR A 67 2.43 -32.84 -23.20
N HIS A 68 2.29 -31.57 -23.62
CA HIS A 68 3.12 -30.44 -23.19
C HIS A 68 2.28 -29.36 -22.48
N PHE A 69 1.23 -29.79 -21.78
CA PHE A 69 0.21 -28.90 -21.25
C PHE A 69 0.76 -28.01 -20.13
N SER A 70 0.45 -26.71 -20.22
CA SER A 70 0.80 -25.70 -19.21
C SER A 70 -0.37 -24.74 -19.00
N ASP A 71 -0.25 -23.85 -18.02
CA ASP A 71 -1.25 -22.81 -17.75
C ASP A 71 -1.49 -21.90 -18.95
N ALA A 72 -0.55 -21.79 -19.90
CA ALA A 72 -0.74 -21.05 -21.15
C ALA A 72 -1.84 -21.65 -22.05
N LEU A 73 -2.16 -22.94 -21.90
CA LEU A 73 -3.18 -23.65 -22.68
C LEU A 73 -4.52 -23.77 -21.93
N MET A 74 -4.56 -23.33 -20.67
CA MET A 74 -5.79 -23.32 -19.87
C MET A 74 -6.71 -22.18 -20.27
N THR A 75 -8.02 -22.43 -20.32
CA THR A 75 -9.03 -21.38 -20.47
C THR A 75 -9.10 -20.51 -19.20
N ASP A 76 -9.84 -19.40 -19.26
CA ASP A 76 -10.03 -18.56 -18.08
C ASP A 76 -10.82 -19.27 -16.98
N GLN A 77 -11.79 -20.12 -17.35
CA GLN A 77 -12.55 -20.91 -16.38
C GLN A 77 -11.66 -21.96 -15.68
N GLU A 78 -10.83 -22.66 -16.44
CA GLU A 78 -9.89 -23.65 -15.88
C GLU A 78 -8.88 -22.97 -14.93
N VAL A 79 -8.39 -21.78 -15.28
CA VAL A 79 -7.52 -21.02 -14.36
C VAL A 79 -8.28 -20.49 -13.15
N LEU A 80 -9.56 -20.15 -13.27
CA LEU A 80 -10.40 -19.75 -12.15
C LEU A 80 -10.55 -20.91 -11.14
N GLU A 81 -10.76 -22.13 -11.63
CA GLU A 81 -10.95 -23.35 -10.85
C GLU A 81 -9.65 -23.94 -10.28
N LEU A 82 -8.50 -23.64 -10.91
CA LEU A 82 -7.17 -24.05 -10.47
C LEU A 82 -6.95 -23.71 -8.97
N PRO A 83 -6.58 -24.68 -8.11
CA PRO A 83 -6.29 -24.40 -6.70
C PRO A 83 -5.23 -23.32 -6.50
N LYS A 84 -5.49 -22.38 -5.59
CA LYS A 84 -4.65 -21.22 -5.31
C LYS A 84 -3.75 -21.48 -4.10
N ALA A 85 -2.44 -21.33 -4.27
CA ALA A 85 -1.47 -21.35 -3.18
C ALA A 85 -1.44 -19.97 -2.49
N TRP A 86 -1.72 -19.94 -1.19
CA TRP A 86 -1.66 -18.74 -0.37
C TRP A 86 -0.39 -18.71 0.48
N VAL A 87 0.30 -17.58 0.45
CA VAL A 87 1.46 -17.30 1.28
C VAL A 87 1.13 -16.19 2.25
N VAL A 88 1.34 -16.44 3.54
CA VAL A 88 1.08 -15.47 4.62
C VAL A 88 2.41 -15.17 5.30
N GLY A 89 2.75 -13.89 5.47
CA GLY A 89 4.00 -13.48 6.12
C GLY A 89 3.91 -12.10 6.74
N GLY A 90 4.83 -11.80 7.65
CA GLY A 90 4.99 -10.47 8.22
C GLY A 90 5.87 -9.56 7.35
N ASP A 91 5.94 -8.29 7.72
CA ASP A 91 6.77 -7.31 7.02
C ASP A 91 8.27 -7.65 7.03
N GLY A 92 8.82 -8.24 8.09
CA GLY A 92 10.21 -8.71 8.09
C GLY A 92 10.48 -9.87 7.13
N GLY A 93 9.54 -10.81 7.02
CA GLY A 93 9.69 -11.98 6.15
C GLY A 93 9.55 -11.61 4.67
N MET A 94 8.57 -10.78 4.33
CA MET A 94 8.25 -10.44 2.94
C MET A 94 8.87 -9.13 2.46
N GLY A 95 9.12 -8.19 3.36
CA GLY A 95 9.66 -6.86 3.08
C GLY A 95 11.18 -6.76 3.19
N ASP A 96 11.81 -7.64 4.00
CA ASP A 96 13.25 -7.59 4.28
C ASP A 96 13.95 -8.88 3.81
N ILE A 97 14.12 -9.89 4.67
CA ILE A 97 14.96 -11.07 4.41
C ILE A 97 14.49 -11.89 3.20
N GLY A 98 13.18 -12.00 3.00
CA GLY A 98 12.58 -12.73 1.86
C GLY A 98 12.20 -11.83 0.69
N TYR A 99 12.47 -10.53 0.72
CA TYR A 99 12.00 -9.59 -0.30
C TYR A 99 12.44 -9.96 -1.72
N GLN A 100 13.67 -10.42 -1.90
CA GLN A 100 14.17 -10.87 -3.20
C GLN A 100 13.34 -12.04 -3.77
N ASN A 101 12.88 -12.94 -2.89
CA ASN A 101 12.04 -14.08 -3.27
C ASN A 101 10.62 -13.61 -3.61
N VAL A 102 10.07 -12.68 -2.81
CA VAL A 102 8.76 -12.07 -3.11
C VAL A 102 8.80 -11.35 -4.45
N SER A 103 9.81 -10.50 -4.67
CA SER A 103 10.06 -9.80 -5.92
C SER A 103 10.12 -10.75 -7.11
N LYS A 104 10.89 -11.84 -7.00
CA LYS A 104 10.99 -12.86 -8.05
C LYS A 104 9.64 -13.50 -8.36
N VAL A 105 8.90 -13.95 -7.35
CA VAL A 105 7.61 -14.63 -7.54
C VAL A 105 6.54 -13.70 -8.09
N VAL A 106 6.45 -12.46 -7.58
CA VAL A 106 5.56 -11.44 -8.11
C VAL A 106 5.85 -11.18 -9.59
N LEU A 107 7.12 -11.10 -9.98
CA LEU A 107 7.53 -10.94 -11.38
C LEU A 107 7.22 -12.17 -12.24
N GLN A 108 7.29 -13.39 -11.70
CA GLN A 108 6.89 -14.60 -12.45
C GLN A 108 5.39 -14.62 -12.75
N ASN A 109 4.59 -13.89 -11.98
CA ASN A 109 3.18 -13.62 -12.23
C ASN A 109 2.33 -14.89 -12.48
N ARG A 110 2.62 -15.97 -11.76
CA ARG A 110 1.87 -17.24 -11.89
C ARG A 110 0.40 -17.04 -11.47
N PRO A 111 -0.56 -17.67 -12.17
CA PRO A 111 -1.98 -17.40 -11.99
C PRO A 111 -2.55 -17.82 -10.63
N ASN A 112 -1.88 -18.77 -9.95
CA ASN A 112 -2.38 -19.39 -8.74
C ASN A 112 -1.55 -19.13 -7.49
N VAL A 113 -0.63 -18.16 -7.51
CA VAL A 113 0.14 -17.77 -6.32
C VAL A 113 -0.39 -16.45 -5.77
N LYS A 114 -0.84 -16.45 -4.52
CA LYS A 114 -1.39 -15.28 -3.83
C LYS A 114 -0.60 -15.06 -2.54
N ALA A 115 -0.15 -13.84 -2.29
CA ALA A 115 0.63 -13.48 -1.12
C ALA A 115 -0.09 -12.39 -0.31
N VAL A 116 -0.11 -12.54 1.00
CA VAL A 116 -0.57 -11.53 1.95
C VAL A 116 0.51 -11.22 2.98
N MET A 117 0.91 -9.96 3.01
CA MET A 117 1.82 -9.41 4.00
C MET A 117 1.02 -8.74 5.12
N LEU A 118 1.11 -9.29 6.32
CA LEU A 118 0.59 -8.69 7.54
C LEU A 118 1.64 -7.69 8.04
N ASP A 119 1.44 -6.42 7.70
CA ASP A 119 2.40 -5.35 7.97
C ASP A 119 2.20 -4.79 9.38
N THR A 120 3.04 -5.25 10.29
CA THR A 120 3.13 -4.72 11.65
C THR A 120 4.13 -3.59 11.76
N GLN A 121 4.92 -3.34 10.72
CA GLN A 121 5.99 -2.33 10.71
C GLN A 121 7.08 -2.56 11.76
N VAL A 122 7.20 -3.76 12.30
CA VAL A 122 8.22 -4.22 13.26
C VAL A 122 8.34 -5.73 13.19
N TYR A 123 9.44 -6.30 13.68
CA TYR A 123 9.54 -7.76 13.86
C TYR A 123 8.85 -8.16 15.16
N SER A 124 7.51 -8.30 15.13
CA SER A 124 6.72 -8.53 16.34
C SER A 124 7.16 -9.77 17.13
N ASN A 125 7.43 -10.89 16.46
CA ASN A 125 7.73 -12.15 17.13
C ASN A 125 9.05 -12.14 17.92
N THR A 126 10.01 -11.30 17.51
CA THR A 126 11.36 -11.26 18.11
C THR A 126 11.54 -10.08 19.07
N GLY A 127 10.46 -9.39 19.45
CA GLY A 127 10.49 -8.29 20.41
C GLY A 127 10.59 -6.90 19.80
N GLY A 128 10.08 -6.71 18.58
CA GLY A 128 9.87 -5.38 18.01
C GLY A 128 11.09 -4.72 17.39
N GLN A 129 12.00 -5.49 16.80
CA GLN A 129 13.09 -4.94 15.97
C GLN A 129 12.53 -4.15 14.79
N ASN A 130 13.30 -3.16 14.35
CA ASN A 130 13.01 -2.43 13.13
C ASN A 130 13.04 -3.33 11.89
N SER A 131 12.02 -3.19 11.06
CA SER A 131 11.97 -3.65 9.67
C SER A 131 12.17 -2.50 8.70
N ASP A 132 12.32 -2.78 7.40
CA ASP A 132 12.28 -1.71 6.40
C ASP A 132 10.88 -1.08 6.30
N SER A 133 9.81 -1.80 6.70
CA SER A 133 8.45 -1.26 6.81
C SER A 133 8.24 -0.32 8.01
N THR A 134 9.16 -0.31 8.99
CA THR A 134 9.07 0.62 10.13
C THR A 134 9.07 2.08 9.65
N PRO A 135 8.09 2.92 10.04
CA PRO A 135 8.07 4.34 9.70
C PRO A 135 9.25 5.09 10.31
N MET A 136 9.52 6.32 9.83
CA MET A 136 10.41 7.22 10.56
C MET A 136 9.93 7.34 12.01
N LEU A 137 10.87 7.40 12.95
CA LEU A 137 10.64 7.46 14.40
C LEU A 137 10.03 6.20 15.02
N GLY A 138 9.54 5.29 14.19
CA GLY A 138 8.95 4.05 14.64
C GLY A 138 10.01 3.06 15.08
N GLY A 139 9.57 2.16 15.94
CA GLY A 139 10.30 1.00 16.40
C GLY A 139 11.13 1.24 17.66
N ASN A 140 11.46 0.13 18.31
CA ASN A 140 12.15 0.11 19.59
C ASN A 140 13.60 -0.35 19.32
N ASP A 141 13.76 -1.65 19.12
CA ASP A 141 15.07 -2.28 19.04
C ASP A 141 15.82 -1.94 17.74
N MET A 142 17.14 -1.75 17.83
CA MET A 142 18.08 -1.29 16.80
C MET A 142 18.08 0.20 16.42
N ASN A 143 17.03 0.98 16.73
CA ASN A 143 17.04 2.45 16.56
C ASN A 143 16.28 3.14 17.71
N MET A 144 16.73 2.92 18.93
CA MET A 144 16.13 3.56 20.11
C MET A 144 16.31 5.08 20.06
N PHE A 145 15.32 5.81 20.54
CA PHE A 145 15.47 7.24 20.83
C PHE A 145 16.30 7.43 22.11
N GLY A 146 17.33 8.29 22.07
CA GLY A 146 18.20 8.57 23.21
C GLY A 146 19.03 9.83 23.01
N ALA A 147 20.05 10.05 23.85
CA ALA A 147 20.88 11.25 23.79
C ALA A 147 21.64 11.42 22.46
N ALA A 148 22.05 10.30 21.84
CA ALA A 148 22.86 10.29 20.62
C ALA A 148 22.05 10.06 19.33
N THR A 149 20.80 9.61 19.43
CA THR A 149 19.97 9.22 18.27
C THR A 149 18.52 9.57 18.50
N GLN A 150 17.84 10.03 17.45
CA GLN A 150 16.42 10.42 17.49
C GLN A 150 15.52 9.31 16.93
N GLY A 151 15.96 8.05 17.01
CA GLY A 151 15.25 6.91 16.44
C GLY A 151 15.54 6.69 14.95
N LYS A 152 14.66 5.94 14.27
CA LYS A 152 14.79 5.67 12.82
C LYS A 152 14.58 6.96 12.01
N ASN A 153 15.63 7.43 11.32
CA ASN A 153 15.57 8.66 10.53
C ASN A 153 15.38 8.43 9.02
N VAL A 154 15.35 7.17 8.58
CA VAL A 154 15.19 6.80 7.16
C VAL A 154 13.71 6.58 6.83
N GLU A 155 13.33 6.87 5.58
CA GLU A 155 11.97 6.62 5.07
C GLU A 155 11.64 5.12 5.13
N LYS A 156 10.36 4.77 5.33
CA LYS A 156 9.95 3.35 5.26
C LYS A 156 9.95 2.86 3.82
N LYS A 157 10.26 1.59 3.63
CA LYS A 157 10.04 0.91 2.35
C LYS A 157 8.54 0.74 2.12
N THR A 158 8.05 1.24 1.00
CA THR A 158 6.66 1.03 0.56
C THR A 158 6.56 -0.27 -0.24
N VAL A 159 6.65 -1.42 0.45
CA VAL A 159 6.80 -2.76 -0.16
C VAL A 159 5.82 -3.00 -1.31
N ALA A 160 4.50 -2.85 -1.09
CA ALA A 160 3.52 -3.03 -2.16
C ALA A 160 3.75 -2.08 -3.35
N GLU A 161 4.11 -0.82 -3.11
CA GLU A 161 4.37 0.15 -4.19
C GLU A 161 5.60 -0.21 -5.03
N THR A 162 6.57 -0.94 -4.47
CA THR A 162 7.73 -1.42 -5.24
C THR A 162 7.31 -2.38 -6.36
N PHE A 163 6.23 -3.13 -6.16
CA PHE A 163 5.67 -4.02 -7.18
C PHE A 163 4.89 -3.28 -8.26
N LEU A 164 4.63 -1.98 -8.08
CA LEU A 164 4.10 -1.14 -9.15
C LEU A 164 5.20 -0.74 -10.14
N ALA A 165 6.48 -0.82 -9.76
CA ALA A 165 7.61 -0.39 -10.58
C ALA A 165 8.47 -1.58 -11.02
N GLY A 166 8.46 -1.89 -12.30
CA GLY A 166 9.38 -2.89 -12.90
C GLY A 166 9.04 -4.36 -12.63
N HIS A 167 7.87 -4.68 -12.05
CA HIS A 167 7.46 -6.06 -11.73
C HIS A 167 6.44 -6.66 -12.72
N GLY A 168 6.32 -6.11 -13.93
CA GLY A 168 5.33 -6.56 -14.92
C GLY A 168 3.91 -6.16 -14.52
N SER A 169 2.96 -7.09 -14.63
CA SER A 169 1.54 -6.85 -14.38
C SER A 169 0.98 -7.71 -13.23
N PRO A 170 1.48 -7.61 -11.98
CA PRO A 170 0.86 -8.28 -10.85
C PRO A 170 -0.41 -7.54 -10.40
N PHE A 171 -1.33 -8.23 -9.74
CA PHE A 171 -2.37 -7.57 -8.95
C PHE A 171 -1.76 -7.16 -7.60
N VAL A 172 -1.85 -5.89 -7.23
CA VAL A 172 -1.23 -5.38 -6.00
C VAL A 172 -2.24 -4.57 -5.20
N ALA A 173 -2.38 -4.84 -3.92
CA ALA A 173 -3.25 -4.05 -3.06
C ALA A 173 -2.58 -3.72 -1.73
N GLN A 174 -2.63 -2.46 -1.30
CA GLN A 174 -2.41 -2.07 0.09
C GLN A 174 -3.76 -1.67 0.66
N VAL A 175 -4.28 -2.44 1.61
CA VAL A 175 -5.68 -2.33 2.09
C VAL A 175 -5.75 -2.34 3.60
N SER A 176 -6.79 -1.72 4.15
CA SER A 176 -7.03 -1.66 5.58
C SER A 176 -8.22 -2.54 5.96
N ILE A 177 -8.09 -3.29 7.05
CA ILE A 177 -9.22 -4.04 7.64
C ILE A 177 -10.34 -3.11 8.14
N ALA A 178 -10.03 -1.83 8.41
CA ALA A 178 -11.02 -0.80 8.70
C ALA A 178 -11.93 -0.48 7.51
N ASN A 179 -11.51 -0.85 6.29
CA ASN A 179 -12.32 -0.79 5.08
C ASN A 179 -12.66 -2.22 4.62
N ALA A 180 -13.43 -2.94 5.44
CA ALA A 180 -13.78 -4.34 5.18
C ALA A 180 -14.34 -4.57 3.76
N PRO A 181 -15.22 -3.72 3.18
CA PRO A 181 -15.69 -3.91 1.81
C PRO A 181 -14.55 -3.88 0.77
N LYS A 182 -13.61 -2.93 0.88
CA LYS A 182 -12.46 -2.85 -0.05
C LYS A 182 -11.48 -4.00 0.15
N LEU A 183 -11.24 -4.43 1.39
CA LEU A 183 -10.42 -5.61 1.69
C LEU A 183 -11.00 -6.87 1.03
N TYR A 184 -12.28 -7.18 1.26
CA TYR A 184 -12.92 -8.35 0.67
C TYR A 184 -12.94 -8.28 -0.85
N ARG A 185 -13.23 -7.10 -1.42
CA ARG A 185 -13.20 -6.94 -2.87
C ARG A 185 -11.81 -7.21 -3.45
N SER A 186 -10.76 -6.71 -2.80
CA SER A 186 -9.38 -6.92 -3.25
C SER A 186 -8.95 -8.38 -3.18
N ILE A 187 -9.41 -9.11 -2.15
CA ILE A 187 -9.18 -10.56 -2.05
C ILE A 187 -9.88 -11.30 -3.19
N LEU A 188 -11.15 -11.00 -3.46
CA LEU A 188 -11.91 -11.63 -4.54
C LEU A 188 -11.30 -11.32 -5.91
N ASP A 189 -11.00 -10.06 -6.20
CA ASP A 189 -10.36 -9.64 -7.45
C ASP A 189 -8.97 -10.30 -7.62
N GLY A 190 -8.19 -10.41 -6.54
CA GLY A 190 -6.90 -11.09 -6.54
C GLY A 190 -7.00 -12.59 -6.78
N ILE A 191 -8.03 -13.26 -6.25
CA ILE A 191 -8.31 -14.69 -6.50
C ILE A 191 -8.68 -14.93 -7.97
N GLU A 192 -9.55 -14.08 -8.53
CA GLU A 192 -9.98 -14.14 -9.93
C GLU A 192 -8.88 -13.73 -10.92
N TYR A 193 -7.85 -13.01 -10.45
CA TYR A 193 -6.78 -12.54 -11.32
C TYR A 193 -5.95 -13.70 -11.87
N ARG A 194 -5.79 -13.75 -13.20
CA ARG A 194 -4.95 -14.69 -13.96
C ARG A 194 -3.45 -14.35 -13.85
N GLY A 195 -3.00 -14.03 -12.65
CA GLY A 195 -1.61 -13.71 -12.32
C GLY A 195 -1.39 -13.72 -10.82
N THR A 196 -0.20 -13.34 -10.39
CA THR A 196 0.14 -13.25 -8.96
C THR A 196 -0.59 -12.07 -8.32
N ALA A 197 -1.12 -12.29 -7.12
CA ALA A 197 -1.70 -11.23 -6.31
C ALA A 197 -0.86 -11.01 -5.05
N PHE A 198 -0.51 -9.75 -4.77
CA PHE A 198 0.15 -9.35 -3.53
C PHE A 198 -0.73 -8.37 -2.76
N LEU A 199 -1.10 -8.73 -1.53
CA LEU A 199 -1.87 -7.89 -0.62
C LEU A 199 -0.99 -7.49 0.57
N GLN A 200 -0.94 -6.21 0.89
CA GLN A 200 -0.33 -5.68 2.11
C GLN A 200 -1.44 -5.12 3.01
N CYS A 201 -1.55 -5.65 4.22
CA CYS A 201 -2.55 -5.27 5.19
C CYS A 201 -1.86 -4.81 6.47
N PHE A 202 -2.02 -3.53 6.83
CA PHE A 202 -1.53 -3.07 8.12
C PHE A 202 -2.34 -3.72 9.26
N THR A 203 -1.63 -4.19 10.28
CA THR A 203 -2.21 -4.60 11.55
C THR A 203 -1.30 -4.14 12.67
N THR A 204 -1.86 -3.66 13.78
CA THR A 204 -1.03 -3.29 14.92
C THR A 204 -0.47 -4.51 15.62
N CYS A 205 0.76 -4.36 16.13
CA CYS A 205 1.28 -5.21 17.19
C CYS A 205 1.07 -4.49 18.52
N GLN A 206 0.19 -5.01 19.36
CA GLN A 206 -0.23 -4.43 20.63
C GLN A 206 0.97 -4.10 21.55
N PRO A 207 1.83 -5.08 21.91
CA PRO A 207 2.97 -4.80 22.79
C PRO A 207 3.95 -3.82 22.16
N GLU A 208 4.29 -4.00 20.88
CA GLU A 208 5.35 -3.21 20.25
C GLU A 208 4.93 -1.80 19.86
N HIS A 209 3.64 -1.59 19.58
CA HIS A 209 3.10 -0.25 19.33
C HIS A 209 2.66 0.42 20.63
N GLY A 210 2.56 -0.34 21.72
CA GLY A 210 2.05 0.10 23.01
C GLY A 210 0.62 0.62 22.90
N VAL A 211 -0.25 -0.21 22.34
CA VAL A 211 -1.69 0.05 22.22
C VAL A 211 -2.49 -1.08 22.91
N PRO A 212 -3.68 -0.78 23.47
CA PRO A 212 -4.57 -1.80 24.02
C PRO A 212 -4.97 -2.91 23.04
N ASP A 213 -5.40 -4.06 23.58
CA ASP A 213 -5.65 -5.27 22.79
C ASP A 213 -6.77 -5.13 21.75
N ASP A 214 -7.76 -4.30 22.02
CA ASP A 214 -8.93 -4.04 21.17
C ASP A 214 -8.68 -2.98 20.07
N MET A 215 -7.46 -2.48 19.93
CA MET A 215 -7.17 -1.32 19.09
C MET A 215 -6.82 -1.63 17.62
N ALA A 216 -6.77 -2.89 17.22
CA ALA A 216 -6.30 -3.27 15.88
C ALA A 216 -7.10 -2.59 14.75
N LEU A 217 -8.44 -2.63 14.82
CA LEU A 217 -9.31 -2.02 13.82
C LEU A 217 -9.18 -0.49 13.82
N THR A 218 -9.18 0.12 15.01
CA THR A 218 -9.07 1.57 15.20
C THR A 218 -7.75 2.09 14.65
N GLN A 219 -6.65 1.41 14.90
CA GLN A 219 -5.34 1.82 14.43
C GLN A 219 -5.15 1.58 12.93
N ALA A 220 -5.74 0.50 12.38
CA ALA A 220 -5.80 0.30 10.93
C ALA A 220 -6.54 1.42 10.20
N GLN A 221 -7.57 2.01 10.82
CA GLN A 221 -8.21 3.22 10.30
C GLN A 221 -7.29 4.44 10.41
N ARG A 222 -6.73 4.69 11.60
CA ARG A 222 -5.89 5.87 11.87
C ARG A 222 -4.65 5.93 10.98
N VAL A 223 -3.98 4.80 10.75
CA VAL A 223 -2.78 4.77 9.90
C VAL A 223 -3.12 5.02 8.43
N ARG A 224 -4.29 4.56 7.94
CA ARG A 224 -4.78 4.84 6.58
C ARG A 224 -5.07 6.33 6.43
N ASP A 225 -5.90 6.83 7.34
CA ASP A 225 -6.45 8.19 7.31
C ASP A 225 -5.33 9.24 7.47
N SER A 226 -4.28 8.90 8.23
CA SER A 226 -3.09 9.75 8.42
C SER A 226 -2.00 9.63 7.34
N ARG A 227 -2.25 8.90 6.24
CA ARG A 227 -1.25 8.59 5.20
C ARG A 227 -0.03 7.79 5.69
N GLY A 228 -0.10 7.17 6.86
CA GLY A 228 0.90 6.21 7.33
C GLY A 228 0.99 4.96 6.44
N ALA A 229 -0.18 4.45 6.03
CA ALA A 229 -0.35 3.34 5.09
C ALA A 229 -1.64 3.57 4.27
N PRO A 230 -1.63 4.50 3.29
CA PRO A 230 -2.81 4.82 2.50
C PRO A 230 -3.26 3.64 1.63
N GLU A 231 -4.55 3.54 1.35
CA GLU A 231 -5.06 2.42 0.54
C GLU A 231 -4.78 2.61 -0.95
N PHE A 232 -4.44 1.54 -1.66
CA PHE A 232 -4.50 1.51 -3.11
C PHE A 232 -4.75 0.09 -3.61
N VAL A 233 -5.33 -0.02 -4.81
CA VAL A 233 -5.44 -1.27 -5.56
C VAL A 233 -4.96 -1.02 -6.97
N PHE A 234 -3.95 -1.77 -7.40
CA PHE A 234 -3.49 -1.84 -8.78
C PHE A 234 -4.04 -3.14 -9.40
N ASN A 235 -4.99 -2.98 -10.33
CA ASN A 235 -5.60 -4.07 -11.06
C ASN A 235 -5.31 -3.92 -12.55
N PRO A 236 -4.34 -4.67 -13.11
CA PRO A 236 -3.96 -4.56 -14.52
C PRO A 236 -5.06 -5.03 -15.49
N ARG A 237 -6.17 -5.61 -15.02
CA ARG A 237 -7.34 -5.92 -15.87
C ARG A 237 -8.10 -4.67 -16.32
N LEU A 238 -7.90 -3.54 -15.66
CA LEU A 238 -8.68 -2.32 -15.91
C LEU A 238 -8.09 -1.45 -17.03
N GLY A 239 -6.81 -1.61 -17.35
CA GLY A 239 -6.13 -0.85 -18.40
C GLY A 239 -4.61 -1.00 -18.33
N GLU A 240 -3.93 -0.34 -19.26
CA GLU A 240 -2.47 -0.41 -19.41
C GLU A 240 -1.75 0.72 -18.67
N THR A 241 -2.46 1.82 -18.40
CA THR A 241 -1.92 2.99 -17.69
C THR A 241 -2.21 2.93 -16.19
N TYR A 242 -1.37 3.57 -15.37
CA TYR A 242 -1.65 3.68 -13.93
C TYR A 242 -2.97 4.42 -13.67
N GLN A 243 -3.35 5.39 -14.49
CA GLN A 243 -4.59 6.15 -14.33
C GLN A 243 -5.84 5.27 -14.49
N GLU A 244 -5.75 4.20 -15.28
CA GLU A 244 -6.83 3.23 -15.46
C GLU A 244 -6.78 2.12 -14.39
N ALA A 245 -5.58 1.65 -14.06
CA ALA A 245 -5.38 0.46 -13.24
C ALA A 245 -5.18 0.72 -11.74
N LEU A 246 -4.81 1.94 -11.31
CA LEU A 246 -4.50 2.28 -9.92
C LEU A 246 -5.64 3.05 -9.25
N ASP A 247 -6.36 2.38 -8.36
CA ASP A 247 -7.47 2.94 -7.58
C ASP A 247 -7.04 3.35 -6.16
N LEU A 248 -7.17 4.64 -5.85
CA LEU A 248 -6.93 5.21 -4.52
C LEU A 248 -8.20 5.45 -3.68
N LYS A 249 -9.39 4.99 -4.13
CA LYS A 249 -10.64 5.14 -3.37
C LYS A 249 -10.56 4.47 -2.00
N GLY A 250 -11.24 5.01 -0.99
CA GLY A 250 -11.15 4.55 0.40
C GLY A 250 -10.26 5.41 1.29
N ASN A 251 -9.42 6.25 0.69
CA ASN A 251 -8.71 7.31 1.39
C ASN A 251 -9.60 8.57 1.49
N PRO A 252 -9.66 9.26 2.64
CA PRO A 252 -10.39 10.53 2.76
C PRO A 252 -9.66 11.66 2.01
N SER A 253 -10.39 12.66 1.49
CA SER A 253 -9.84 13.86 0.81
C SER A 253 -8.73 13.54 -0.19
N MET A 254 -9.06 12.78 -1.24
CA MET A 254 -8.07 12.20 -2.15
C MET A 254 -7.26 13.21 -2.97
N ASP A 255 -7.73 14.45 -3.12
CA ASP A 255 -7.10 15.55 -3.86
C ASP A 255 -6.29 16.50 -2.96
N LEU A 256 -6.22 16.22 -1.65
CA LEU A 256 -5.50 16.99 -0.64
C LEU A 256 -4.37 16.17 -0.01
N ASP A 257 -3.45 16.83 0.69
CA ASP A 257 -2.39 16.16 1.45
C ASP A 257 -2.97 15.42 2.66
N TRP A 258 -3.88 16.09 3.37
CA TRP A 258 -4.52 15.62 4.60
C TRP A 258 -6.03 15.83 4.50
N TYR A 259 -6.79 15.08 5.30
CA TYR A 259 -8.22 15.32 5.43
C TYR A 259 -8.53 16.11 6.69
N ASP A 260 -9.60 16.91 6.63
CA ASP A 260 -10.09 17.67 7.77
C ASP A 260 -11.10 16.83 8.57
N THR A 261 -11.00 16.88 9.89
CA THR A 261 -11.93 16.23 10.81
C THR A 261 -12.20 17.12 12.02
N LYS A 262 -13.08 16.70 12.92
CA LYS A 262 -13.46 17.47 14.12
C LYS A 262 -13.01 16.75 15.39
N PHE A 263 -12.67 17.53 16.40
CA PHE A 263 -12.54 16.98 17.76
C PHE A 263 -13.91 16.49 18.22
N LYS A 264 -13.94 15.35 18.93
CA LYS A 264 -15.15 14.89 19.61
C LYS A 264 -15.56 15.98 20.61
N ASN A 265 -16.87 16.25 20.70
CA ASN A 265 -17.44 17.25 21.59
C ASN A 265 -16.97 18.70 21.35
N SER A 266 -16.43 19.01 20.18
CA SER A 266 -16.07 20.37 19.78
C SER A 266 -16.49 20.64 18.33
N THR A 267 -16.75 21.91 18.02
CA THR A 267 -17.00 22.38 16.66
C THR A 267 -15.71 22.65 15.89
N GLU A 268 -14.57 22.66 16.58
CA GLU A 268 -13.25 22.90 15.99
C GLU A 268 -12.82 21.78 15.04
N THR A 269 -12.41 22.18 13.83
CA THR A 269 -11.84 21.31 12.80
C THR A 269 -10.33 21.34 12.84
N TYR A 270 -9.69 20.20 12.59
CA TYR A 270 -8.24 20.08 12.45
C TYR A 270 -7.85 19.13 11.31
N ARG A 271 -6.60 19.24 10.86
CA ARG A 271 -6.03 18.37 9.83
C ARG A 271 -5.47 17.11 10.43
N TYR A 272 -6.01 15.96 10.06
CA TYR A 272 -5.52 14.69 10.57
C TYR A 272 -4.28 14.24 9.78
N THR A 273 -3.11 14.47 10.38
CA THR A 273 -1.78 14.12 9.83
C THR A 273 -1.21 12.86 10.47
N VAL A 274 -0.07 12.37 9.96
CA VAL A 274 0.69 11.27 10.57
C VAL A 274 1.09 11.55 12.03
N ALA A 275 1.29 12.81 12.42
CA ALA A 275 1.57 13.16 13.81
C ALA A 275 0.39 12.85 14.77
N HIS A 276 -0.85 12.91 14.28
CA HIS A 276 -2.04 12.57 15.05
C HIS A 276 -2.17 11.06 15.27
N TRP A 277 -1.80 10.25 14.27
CA TRP A 277 -1.68 8.81 14.45
C TRP A 277 -0.53 8.48 15.41
N CYS A 278 0.63 9.11 15.28
CA CYS A 278 1.75 8.94 16.20
C CYS A 278 1.39 9.25 17.65
N ALA A 279 0.52 10.24 17.88
CA ALA A 279 0.03 10.56 19.23
C ALA A 279 -0.82 9.44 19.87
N SER A 280 -1.21 8.43 19.11
CA SER A 280 -2.03 7.32 19.58
C SER A 280 -1.27 6.01 19.81
N GLU A 281 0.04 5.96 19.57
CA GLU A 281 0.87 4.76 19.77
C GLU A 281 2.07 5.11 20.66
N ALA A 282 2.29 4.32 21.71
CA ALA A 282 3.35 4.61 22.69
C ALA A 282 4.76 4.51 22.11
N ARG A 283 4.95 3.84 20.97
CA ARG A 283 6.25 3.77 20.28
C ARG A 283 6.77 5.13 19.80
N PHE A 284 5.91 6.13 19.65
CA PHE A 284 6.31 7.49 19.24
C PHE A 284 6.40 8.49 20.41
N ARG A 285 6.18 8.06 21.66
CA ARG A 285 6.00 8.97 22.81
C ARG A 285 7.13 9.98 23.02
N ASN A 286 8.37 9.63 22.69
CA ASN A 286 9.53 10.50 22.87
C ASN A 286 9.55 11.68 21.89
N HIS A 287 8.74 11.62 20.82
CA HIS A 287 8.61 12.68 19.82
C HIS A 287 7.49 13.68 20.13
N LEU A 288 6.77 13.48 21.24
CA LEU A 288 5.56 14.21 21.61
C LEU A 288 5.63 14.64 23.08
N LYS A 289 5.68 15.95 23.35
CA LYS A 289 5.62 16.49 24.72
C LYS A 289 4.27 17.12 24.98
N LYS A 290 3.59 16.72 26.06
CA LYS A 290 2.36 17.40 26.51
C LYS A 290 2.73 18.81 26.98
N ILE A 291 2.01 19.81 26.51
CA ILE A 291 2.20 21.22 26.86
C ILE A 291 0.88 21.88 27.24
N LYS A 292 0.94 23.03 27.90
CA LYS A 292 -0.22 23.87 28.18
C LYS A 292 -0.57 24.71 26.95
N GLU A 293 -1.83 25.13 26.84
CA GLU A 293 -2.29 26.02 25.77
C GLU A 293 -1.48 27.33 25.70
N THR A 294 -1.15 27.92 26.85
CA THR A 294 -0.34 29.14 26.95
C THR A 294 1.08 28.97 26.39
N ASP A 295 1.61 27.75 26.42
CA ASP A 295 2.92 27.45 25.83
C ASP A 295 2.78 27.14 24.35
N ALA A 296 1.69 26.48 23.94
CA ALA A 296 1.39 26.20 22.53
C ALA A 296 1.27 27.49 21.70
N GLN A 297 0.71 28.58 22.26
CA GLN A 297 0.61 29.89 21.61
C GLN A 297 1.97 30.51 21.24
N LYS A 298 3.07 30.05 21.86
CA LYS A 298 4.45 30.50 21.56
C LYS A 298 5.13 29.64 20.49
N LEU A 299 4.50 28.54 20.08
CA LEU A 299 5.03 27.57 19.14
C LEU A 299 4.37 27.72 17.77
N ILE A 300 4.96 27.10 16.76
CA ILE A 300 4.45 27.16 15.38
C ILE A 300 3.38 26.06 15.22
N PRO A 301 2.16 26.35 14.73
CA PRO A 301 1.20 25.32 14.34
C PRO A 301 1.78 24.41 13.25
N LEU A 302 1.56 23.09 13.34
CA LEU A 302 2.09 22.14 12.36
C LEU A 302 1.70 22.48 10.93
N GLU A 303 0.46 22.91 10.70
CA GLU A 303 -0.09 23.25 9.40
C GLU A 303 0.65 24.43 8.76
N ASN A 304 0.96 25.46 9.55
CA ASN A 304 1.79 26.58 9.14
C ASN A 304 3.22 26.10 8.81
N MET A 305 3.82 25.26 9.66
CA MET A 305 5.15 24.72 9.39
C MET A 305 5.19 23.89 8.09
N LEU A 306 4.18 23.03 7.87
CA LEU A 306 4.10 22.18 6.69
C LEU A 306 3.95 22.99 5.39
N ALA A 307 3.28 24.14 5.41
CA ALA A 307 3.21 25.04 4.25
C ALA A 307 4.59 25.56 3.84
N ARG A 308 5.52 25.74 4.79
CA ARG A 308 6.84 26.37 4.58
C ARG A 308 7.95 25.42 4.13
N ILE A 309 7.82 24.14 4.42
CA ILE A 309 8.86 23.12 4.18
C ILE A 309 8.49 22.19 3.02
N THR A 310 9.49 21.77 2.26
CA THR A 310 9.37 20.79 1.17
C THR A 310 10.31 19.60 1.37
N GLN A 311 10.12 18.50 0.64
CA GLN A 311 11.08 17.37 0.67
C GLN A 311 12.49 17.81 0.23
N GLN A 312 12.60 18.75 -0.71
CA GLN A 312 13.89 19.30 -1.12
C GLN A 312 14.59 19.98 0.05
N ASP A 313 13.86 20.72 0.88
CA ASP A 313 14.44 21.35 2.07
C ASP A 313 14.91 20.30 3.10
N VAL A 314 14.27 19.14 3.16
CA VAL A 314 14.72 17.98 3.96
C VAL A 314 16.02 17.41 3.41
N VAL A 315 16.07 17.11 2.11
CA VAL A 315 17.26 16.55 1.43
C VAL A 315 18.49 17.44 1.63
N TYR A 316 18.33 18.75 1.49
CA TYR A 316 19.41 19.73 1.64
C TYR A 316 19.58 20.24 3.08
N ARG A 317 18.93 19.60 4.06
CA ARG A 317 19.03 19.90 5.49
C ARG A 317 18.77 21.36 5.86
N ARG A 318 17.98 22.08 5.05
CA ARG A 318 17.64 23.49 5.28
C ARG A 318 16.78 23.69 6.53
N TYR A 319 16.15 22.63 7.01
CA TYR A 319 15.42 22.62 8.28
C TYR A 319 16.30 22.84 9.52
N LEU A 320 17.64 22.76 9.38
CA LEU A 320 18.61 23.07 10.44
C LEU A 320 19.09 24.52 10.40
N VAL A 321 18.81 25.27 9.34
CA VAL A 321 19.34 26.62 9.13
C VAL A 321 18.37 27.64 9.70
N PRO A 322 18.65 28.32 10.84
CA PRO A 322 17.66 29.18 11.53
C PRO A 322 17.13 30.33 10.67
N THR A 323 17.95 30.81 9.73
CA THR A 323 17.59 31.88 8.81
C THR A 323 16.76 31.39 7.62
N HIS A 324 16.58 30.09 7.40
CA HIS A 324 15.83 29.57 6.25
C HIS A 324 14.33 29.44 6.58
N ARG A 325 13.45 29.64 5.59
CA ARG A 325 11.98 29.51 5.79
C ARG A 325 11.53 28.14 6.29
N ALA A 326 12.28 27.10 5.92
CA ALA A 326 12.03 25.72 6.28
C ALA A 326 12.64 25.31 7.63
N TYR A 327 13.27 26.24 8.38
CA TYR A 327 13.81 25.94 9.70
C TYR A 327 12.74 25.33 10.61
N VAL A 328 13.05 24.18 11.21
CA VAL A 328 12.17 23.52 12.17
C VAL A 328 12.86 23.55 13.54
N PRO A 329 12.42 24.40 14.48
CA PRO A 329 12.91 24.34 15.86
C PRO A 329 12.52 23.01 16.50
N ASP A 330 13.44 22.37 17.21
CA ASP A 330 13.15 21.10 17.89
C ASP A 330 12.19 21.35 19.06
N PHE A 331 11.07 20.61 19.11
CA PHE A 331 9.95 20.88 20.03
C PHE A 331 9.37 22.31 19.92
N GLY A 332 9.61 23.00 18.79
CA GLY A 332 9.08 24.34 18.53
C GLY A 332 7.83 24.36 17.64
N VAL A 333 7.31 23.19 17.27
CA VAL A 333 6.08 23.01 16.49
C VAL A 333 5.07 22.26 17.35
N TYR A 334 3.78 22.55 17.23
CA TYR A 334 2.75 21.86 18.01
C TYR A 334 1.56 21.39 17.17
N ILE A 335 0.82 20.43 17.73
CA ILE A 335 -0.50 20.00 17.26
C ILE A 335 -1.50 19.98 18.41
N LYS A 336 -2.78 19.99 18.05
CA LYS A 336 -3.89 19.67 18.95
C LYS A 336 -4.28 18.20 18.74
N VAL A 337 -4.53 17.46 19.81
CA VAL A 337 -4.93 16.05 19.75
C VAL A 337 -6.14 15.80 20.64
N GLN A 338 -6.88 14.73 20.33
CA GLN A 338 -7.97 14.28 21.16
C GLN A 338 -7.44 13.63 22.44
N GLY A 339 -7.69 14.23 23.60
CA GLY A 339 -7.43 13.67 24.91
C GLY A 339 -8.34 12.48 25.24
N ALA A 340 -7.94 11.69 26.23
CA ALA A 340 -8.67 10.48 26.64
C ALA A 340 -10.09 10.78 27.16
N ALA A 341 -10.31 11.97 27.74
CA ALA A 341 -11.61 12.40 28.24
C ALA A 341 -12.48 13.11 27.20
N GLY A 342 -12.03 13.19 25.94
CA GLY A 342 -12.73 13.94 24.89
C GLY A 342 -12.36 15.43 24.84
N ASP A 343 -11.43 15.88 25.68
CA ASP A 343 -10.87 17.23 25.69
C ASP A 343 -9.80 17.43 24.60
N VAL A 344 -9.48 18.68 24.29
CA VAL A 344 -8.40 19.05 23.36
C VAL A 344 -7.10 19.19 24.14
N GLU A 345 -6.10 18.39 23.79
CA GLU A 345 -4.77 18.46 24.36
C GLU A 345 -3.74 19.01 23.37
N TYR A 346 -2.70 19.65 23.88
CA TYR A 346 -1.63 20.23 23.06
C TYR A 346 -0.35 19.40 23.16
N ARG A 347 0.27 19.11 22.01
CA ARG A 347 1.51 18.33 21.91
C ARG A 347 2.56 19.09 21.14
N ALA A 348 3.71 19.38 21.77
CA ALA A 348 4.90 19.84 21.07
C ALA A 348 5.56 18.64 20.36
N LEU A 349 6.00 18.86 19.12
CA LEU A 349 6.56 17.84 18.25
C LEU A 349 8.06 17.98 18.16
N SER A 350 8.79 16.87 18.30
CA SER A 350 10.20 16.85 17.89
C SER A 350 10.33 17.26 16.41
N ARG A 351 11.47 17.84 16.05
CA ARG A 351 11.79 18.19 14.66
C ARG A 351 11.57 17.01 13.71
N GLN A 352 12.01 15.82 14.11
CA GLN A 352 11.92 14.63 13.27
C GLN A 352 10.47 14.21 12.97
N LEU A 353 9.52 14.46 13.89
CA LEU A 353 8.10 14.16 13.66
C LEU A 353 7.48 15.11 12.64
N VAL A 354 7.94 16.36 12.60
CA VAL A 354 7.60 17.28 11.52
C VAL A 354 8.16 16.77 10.19
N LEU A 355 9.42 16.31 10.16
CA LEU A 355 10.02 15.74 8.94
C LEU A 355 9.29 14.47 8.47
N PHE A 356 8.82 13.64 9.40
CA PHE A 356 8.01 12.47 9.08
C PHE A 356 6.68 12.86 8.40
N CYS A 357 6.05 13.95 8.82
CA CYS A 357 4.88 14.51 8.12
C CYS A 357 5.22 14.95 6.69
N VAL A 358 6.39 15.56 6.47
CA VAL A 358 6.85 15.98 5.14
C VAL A 358 7.05 14.77 4.22
N GLU A 359 7.66 13.72 4.76
CA GLU A 359 7.93 12.48 4.03
C GLU A 359 6.62 11.77 3.64
N ARG A 360 5.68 11.59 4.58
CA ARG A 360 4.37 10.98 4.28
C ARG A 360 3.55 11.78 3.26
N ARG A 361 3.59 13.11 3.35
CA ARG A 361 2.98 13.97 2.34
C ARG A 361 3.62 13.77 0.97
N LYS A 362 4.94 13.65 0.88
CA LYS A 362 5.65 13.37 -0.38
C LYS A 362 5.26 12.00 -0.95
N ALA A 363 5.22 10.95 -0.12
CA ALA A 363 4.77 9.62 -0.54
C ALA A 363 3.34 9.64 -1.09
N TRP A 364 2.42 10.31 -0.38
CA TRP A 364 1.03 10.46 -0.83
C TRP A 364 0.91 11.21 -2.16
N ARG A 365 1.62 12.34 -2.32
CA ARG A 365 1.68 13.10 -3.58
C ARG A 365 2.21 12.28 -4.76
N MET A 366 3.20 11.41 -4.52
CA MET A 366 3.69 10.49 -5.55
C MET A 366 2.63 9.47 -5.97
N LEU A 367 1.91 8.90 -5.01
CA LEU A 367 0.85 7.94 -5.27
C LEU A 367 -0.31 8.58 -6.03
N GLN A 368 -0.74 9.77 -5.63
CA GLN A 368 -1.72 10.60 -6.34
C GLN A 368 -1.27 10.86 -7.79
N SER A 369 -0.01 11.27 -7.98
CA SER A 369 0.54 11.51 -9.32
C SER A 369 0.49 10.27 -10.21
N LYS A 370 0.80 9.08 -9.69
CA LYS A 370 0.68 7.81 -10.43
C LYS A 370 -0.77 7.56 -10.85
N ALA A 371 -1.73 7.80 -9.96
CA ALA A 371 -3.15 7.64 -10.24
C ALA A 371 -3.77 8.79 -11.08
N GLY A 372 -2.98 9.77 -11.52
CA GLY A 372 -3.48 10.92 -12.29
C GLY A 372 -4.26 11.96 -11.46
N ILE A 373 -4.10 11.95 -10.13
CA ILE A 373 -4.76 12.87 -9.21
C ILE A 373 -3.83 14.06 -8.91
N GLU A 374 -4.03 15.19 -9.57
CA GLU A 374 -4.76 16.30 -8.95
C GLU A 374 -4.43 16.87 -7.56
N ASN A 375 -3.22 16.83 -6.97
CA ASN A 375 -3.05 17.42 -5.62
C ASN A 375 -3.08 18.97 -5.63
N ARG A 376 -4.16 19.54 -5.09
CA ARG A 376 -4.42 20.99 -5.08
C ARG A 376 -3.50 21.75 -4.14
N GLU A 377 -3.19 21.17 -2.99
CA GLU A 377 -2.30 21.78 -1.99
C GLU A 377 -0.86 21.82 -2.47
N TYR A 378 -0.44 20.82 -3.25
CA TYR A 378 0.87 20.83 -3.87
C TYR A 378 1.03 21.99 -4.85
N LYS A 379 0.02 22.24 -5.70
CA LYS A 379 0.02 23.39 -6.61
C LYS A 379 0.03 24.72 -5.85
N ALA A 380 -0.84 24.87 -4.85
CA ALA A 380 -0.90 26.07 -4.02
C ALA A 380 0.42 26.32 -3.30
N GLN A 381 1.01 25.27 -2.70
CA GLN A 381 2.29 25.37 -1.98
C GLN A 381 3.42 25.77 -2.92
N ARG A 382 3.50 25.17 -4.12
CA ARG A 382 4.52 25.54 -5.10
C ARG A 382 4.43 27.00 -5.53
N SER A 383 3.21 27.47 -5.81
CA SER A 383 2.96 28.87 -6.16
C SER A 383 3.35 29.81 -5.01
N LEU A 384 2.91 29.50 -3.79
CA LEU A 384 3.21 30.28 -2.59
C LEU A 384 4.72 30.39 -2.34
N LEU A 385 5.42 29.26 -2.35
CA LEU A 385 6.87 29.24 -2.11
C LEU A 385 7.66 29.95 -3.21
N ALA A 386 7.20 29.91 -4.46
CA ALA A 386 7.83 30.66 -5.55
C ALA A 386 7.75 32.18 -5.32
N ASP A 387 6.62 32.68 -4.82
CA ASP A 387 6.48 34.11 -4.50
C ASP A 387 7.28 34.53 -3.26
N VAL A 388 7.39 33.65 -2.26
CA VAL A 388 8.25 33.87 -1.08
C VAL A 388 9.73 33.89 -1.49
N ASP A 389 10.17 32.92 -2.30
CA ASP A 389 11.55 32.82 -2.77
C ASP A 389 11.91 33.97 -3.73
N ALA A 390 10.92 34.55 -4.42
CA ALA A 390 11.04 35.76 -5.23
C ALA A 390 10.89 37.07 -4.42
N ALA A 391 10.82 37.01 -3.08
CA ALA A 391 10.66 38.14 -2.18
C ALA A 391 9.40 39.01 -2.43
N LYS A 392 8.35 38.47 -3.05
CA LYS A 392 7.06 39.16 -3.23
C LYS A 392 6.20 39.14 -1.98
N ILE A 393 6.45 38.18 -1.08
CA ILE A 393 5.80 38.06 0.22
C ILE A 393 6.86 38.28 1.28
N PRO A 394 6.70 39.27 2.17
CA PRO A 394 7.61 39.45 3.30
C PRO A 394 7.69 38.17 4.13
N LYS A 395 8.91 37.83 4.56
CA LYS A 395 9.17 36.59 5.29
C LYS A 395 8.45 36.54 6.64
N GLU A 396 8.28 37.68 7.30
CA GLU A 396 7.56 37.81 8.58
C GLU A 396 6.08 37.46 8.39
N ASP A 397 5.43 38.06 7.39
CA ASP A 397 4.03 37.75 7.02
C ASP A 397 3.87 36.28 6.65
N PHE A 398 4.80 35.73 5.86
CA PHE A 398 4.78 34.32 5.51
C PHE A 398 4.90 33.43 6.75
N PHE A 399 5.77 33.75 7.69
CA PHE A 399 5.95 32.95 8.91
C PHE A 399 4.70 32.97 9.80
N ALA A 400 4.03 34.12 9.90
CA ALA A 400 2.81 34.25 10.69
C ALA A 400 1.60 33.58 10.02
N HIS A 401 1.48 33.64 8.70
CA HIS A 401 0.22 33.34 7.98
C HIS A 401 0.34 32.31 6.83
N ALA A 402 1.43 31.53 6.74
CA ALA A 402 1.66 30.58 5.64
C ALA A 402 0.48 29.62 5.37
N GLU A 403 -0.17 29.11 6.42
CA GLU A 403 -1.32 28.21 6.27
C GLU A 403 -2.52 28.91 5.61
N GLN A 404 -2.83 30.13 6.06
CA GLN A 404 -3.92 30.92 5.50
C GLN A 404 -3.63 31.26 4.03
N MET A 405 -2.42 31.74 3.74
CA MET A 405 -2.00 32.06 2.37
C MET A 405 -2.05 30.82 1.46
N LEU A 406 -1.74 29.63 1.99
CA LEU A 406 -1.87 28.38 1.26
C LEU A 406 -3.34 28.13 0.90
N LYS A 407 -4.26 28.22 1.88
CA LYS A 407 -5.70 28.01 1.70
C LYS A 407 -6.30 28.99 0.68
N GLU A 408 -5.93 30.27 0.74
CA GLU A 408 -6.39 31.31 -0.20
C GLU A 408 -5.93 31.05 -1.64
N ARG A 409 -4.78 30.37 -1.82
CA ARG A 409 -4.23 30.00 -3.13
C ARG A 409 -4.69 28.63 -3.63
N MET A 410 -5.49 27.91 -2.85
CA MET A 410 -5.98 26.60 -3.28
C MET A 410 -6.94 26.78 -4.47
N PRO A 411 -6.68 26.12 -5.62
CA PRO A 411 -7.63 26.14 -6.71
C PRO A 411 -8.95 25.52 -6.24
N ALA A 412 -10.08 25.95 -6.82
CA ALA A 412 -11.38 25.31 -6.59
C ALA A 412 -11.28 23.81 -6.87
N ALA A 413 -12.11 23.00 -6.19
CA ALA A 413 -12.19 21.57 -6.49
C ALA A 413 -12.53 21.42 -7.98
N ALA A 414 -11.61 20.84 -8.77
CA ALA A 414 -11.95 20.43 -10.11
C ALA A 414 -13.07 19.40 -9.98
N ALA A 415 -14.11 19.48 -10.81
CA ALA A 415 -15.08 18.41 -10.93
C ALA A 415 -14.29 17.16 -11.32
N HIS A 416 -14.12 16.24 -10.36
CA HIS A 416 -13.52 14.94 -10.65
C HIS A 416 -14.46 14.28 -11.64
N LYS A 417 -14.15 14.33 -12.94
CA LYS A 417 -14.76 13.42 -13.89
C LYS A 417 -14.39 12.05 -13.36
N PRO A 418 -15.37 11.22 -12.93
CA PRO A 418 -15.07 9.86 -12.57
C PRO A 418 -14.27 9.29 -13.74
N ALA A 419 -13.17 8.59 -13.47
CA ALA A 419 -12.78 7.52 -14.39
C ALA A 419 -14.08 6.78 -14.68
N ALA A 420 -14.42 6.65 -15.97
CA ALA A 420 -15.68 6.05 -16.41
C ALA A 420 -15.98 4.84 -15.53
N GLU A 421 -17.23 4.69 -15.06
CA GLU A 421 -17.65 3.49 -14.34
C GLU A 421 -16.96 2.29 -14.98
N PRO A 422 -16.30 1.42 -14.19
CA PRO A 422 -15.61 0.27 -14.76
C PRO A 422 -16.60 -0.37 -15.71
N LYS A 423 -16.29 -0.36 -17.01
CA LYS A 423 -17.15 -0.97 -18.03
C LYS A 423 -17.55 -2.31 -17.46
N ALA A 424 -18.86 -2.57 -17.42
CA ALA A 424 -19.42 -3.81 -16.91
C ALA A 424 -18.48 -4.95 -17.34
N ARG A 425 -18.05 -5.75 -16.34
CA ARG A 425 -17.20 -6.93 -16.47
C ARG A 425 -17.28 -7.43 -17.92
N PRO A 426 -16.21 -7.34 -18.74
CA PRO A 426 -16.27 -7.98 -20.04
C PRO A 426 -16.66 -9.44 -19.76
N PRO A 427 -17.72 -9.95 -20.39
CA PRO A 427 -18.09 -11.34 -20.19
C PRO A 427 -16.83 -12.17 -20.43
N ALA A 428 -16.67 -13.25 -19.66
CA ALA A 428 -15.61 -14.22 -19.94
C ALA A 428 -15.60 -14.46 -21.46
N PRO A 429 -14.44 -14.38 -22.14
CA PRO A 429 -14.40 -14.58 -23.58
C PRO A 429 -15.14 -15.88 -23.88
N ALA A 430 -16.14 -15.78 -24.75
CA ALA A 430 -16.87 -16.96 -25.18
C ALA A 430 -15.82 -17.99 -25.65
N PRO A 431 -15.98 -19.28 -25.29
CA PRO A 431 -15.05 -20.30 -25.77
C PRO A 431 -14.89 -20.13 -27.29
N PRO A 432 -13.67 -20.19 -27.81
CA PRO A 432 -13.46 -20.04 -29.24
C PRO A 432 -14.39 -21.01 -29.96
N PRO A 433 -15.08 -20.59 -31.03
CA PRO A 433 -15.88 -21.52 -31.80
C PRO A 433 -14.98 -22.70 -32.20
N PRO A 434 -15.51 -23.95 -32.18
CA PRO A 434 -14.72 -25.10 -32.61
C PRO A 434 -14.12 -24.74 -33.97
N ALA A 435 -12.79 -24.87 -34.08
CA ALA A 435 -12.06 -24.52 -35.30
C ALA A 435 -12.79 -25.16 -36.48
N GLN A 436 -13.42 -24.33 -37.32
CA GLN A 436 -13.97 -24.81 -38.57
C GLN A 436 -12.78 -25.35 -39.35
N SER A 437 -12.86 -26.63 -39.72
CA SER A 437 -11.89 -27.34 -40.53
C SER A 437 -11.88 -26.76 -41.95
N GLY A 438 -11.33 -25.57 -42.09
CA GLY A 438 -10.99 -24.98 -43.38
C GLY A 438 -9.73 -25.64 -43.90
N SER A 439 -9.90 -26.63 -44.79
CA SER A 439 -8.81 -27.19 -45.58
C SER A 439 -8.21 -26.10 -46.48
N SER A 440 -7.13 -25.47 -46.05
CA SER A 440 -6.20 -24.82 -46.96
C SER A 440 -4.78 -25.13 -46.52
N ALA A 441 -4.26 -26.22 -47.09
CA ALA A 441 -2.86 -26.53 -47.02
C ALA A 441 -2.09 -25.48 -47.85
N SER A 442 -1.28 -24.66 -47.20
CA SER A 442 -0.15 -24.00 -47.84
C SER A 442 1.13 -24.60 -47.25
N PRO A 443 2.07 -25.09 -48.07
CA PRO A 443 3.30 -25.68 -47.56
C PRO A 443 4.25 -24.56 -47.16
N VAL A 444 4.59 -24.50 -45.87
CA VAL A 444 5.71 -23.68 -45.39
C VAL A 444 6.98 -24.51 -45.58
N ALA A 445 7.86 -24.03 -46.46
CA ALA A 445 9.19 -24.58 -46.68
C ALA A 445 10.07 -24.33 -45.45
N VAL A 446 10.81 -25.35 -45.05
CA VAL A 446 11.85 -25.27 -44.01
C VAL A 446 13.13 -24.76 -44.66
N SER A 447 13.69 -23.67 -44.12
CA SER A 447 15.10 -23.30 -44.23
C SER A 447 15.60 -22.83 -42.88
#